data_AF-A0A6B8RRX9-F1
#
_entry.id   AF-A0A6B8RRX9-F1
#
_cell.length_a   1.000
_cell.length_b   1.000
_cell.length_c   1.000
_cell.angle_alpha   90.00
_cell.angle_beta   90.00
_cell.angle_gamma   90.00
#
_symmetry.space_group_name_H-M   'P 1'
#
loop_
_entity.id
_entity.type
_entity.pdbx_description
1 polymer ?
#
loop_
_entity_poly.entity_id
_entity_poly.type
_entity_poly.pdbx_seq_one_letter_code
_entity_poly.pdbx_strand_id
1 'polypeptide(L)'
;MEWRMIVMYRKELISSNSLETAGPTKFTNVVKRLKEEHSSLEEKLNHLYIKAEQAQGNRDMSVTLNLLLLLRVDVKNLMKELGAHEEWEELQVYPIASAYFKQRIRPSITPSIWVLEKEHEIVKQCFQPFLLLSKEIIATVENNQAKVFKQLNLCLVYLLQGCSVLQEHIELEEGLIYPLVDEIIAAIGHKEISI
;
A
#
# COMPACT_ATOMS: atom_id res chain seq x y z
N MET A 1 -23.26 -14.67 24.20
CA MET A 1 -23.22 -13.41 24.98
C MET A 1 -21.77 -13.07 25.35
N GLU A 2 -20.85 -12.99 24.38
CA GLU A 2 -19.41 -12.78 24.69
C GLU A 2 -18.75 -11.64 23.90
N TRP A 3 -19.40 -11.10 22.87
CA TRP A 3 -18.84 -10.00 22.06
C TRP A 3 -18.79 -8.64 22.78
N ARG A 4 -19.53 -8.46 23.87
CA ARG A 4 -19.53 -7.20 24.63
C ARG A 4 -18.31 -7.05 25.55
N MET A 5 -17.62 -8.13 25.92
CA MET A 5 -16.48 -8.09 26.84
C MET A 5 -15.17 -7.65 26.13
N ILE A 6 -14.96 -8.04 24.87
CA ILE A 6 -13.77 -7.65 24.10
C ILE A 6 -13.80 -6.14 23.75
N VAL A 7 -14.99 -5.57 23.52
CA VAL A 7 -15.15 -4.14 23.25
C VAL A 7 -15.00 -3.30 24.54
N MET A 8 -15.35 -3.86 25.71
CA MET A 8 -15.18 -3.15 26.99
C MET A 8 -13.74 -3.18 27.50
N TYR A 9 -12.97 -4.25 27.27
CA TYR A 9 -11.55 -4.28 27.67
C TYR A 9 -10.64 -3.38 26.82
N ARG A 10 -11.05 -3.02 25.59
CA ARG A 10 -10.33 -2.06 24.73
C ARG A 10 -10.66 -0.59 25.02
N LYS A 11 -11.66 -0.32 25.88
CA LYS A 11 -12.13 1.02 26.22
C LYS A 11 -11.33 1.70 27.34
N GLU A 12 -10.52 0.98 28.10
CA GLU A 12 -9.81 1.51 29.28
C GLU A 12 -8.29 1.67 29.12
N LEU A 13 -7.72 1.44 27.93
CA LEU A 13 -6.27 1.55 27.68
C LEU A 13 -5.84 2.67 26.74
N ILE A 14 -6.74 3.58 26.39
CA ILE A 14 -6.36 4.87 25.80
C ILE A 14 -6.76 5.94 26.82
N SER A 15 -6.00 5.96 27.91
CA SER A 15 -5.95 7.13 28.79
C SER A 15 -5.69 8.35 27.92
N SER A 16 -6.46 9.41 28.19
CA SER A 16 -6.26 10.77 27.69
C SER A 16 -4.82 11.28 27.88
N ASN A 17 -3.99 10.63 28.71
CA ASN A 17 -2.58 10.93 28.89
C ASN A 17 -1.67 10.44 27.74
N SER A 18 -2.12 9.54 26.88
CA SER A 18 -1.24 8.95 25.85
C SER A 18 -0.84 9.93 24.73
N LEU A 19 -1.57 11.04 24.56
CA LEU A 19 -1.22 12.15 23.66
C LEU A 19 -0.55 13.33 24.39
N GLU A 20 -0.61 13.39 25.72
CA GLU A 20 0.09 14.40 26.51
C GLU A 20 1.58 14.06 26.72
N THR A 21 1.97 12.78 26.61
CA THR A 21 3.37 12.35 26.78
C THR A 21 4.00 11.67 25.55
N ALA A 22 3.23 11.24 24.56
CA ALA A 22 3.75 10.74 23.28
C ALA A 22 3.62 11.85 22.21
N GLY A 23 4.51 12.83 22.33
CA GLY A 23 4.39 14.12 21.67
C GLY A 23 4.45 14.14 20.13
N PRO A 24 4.41 15.36 19.55
CA PRO A 24 4.61 15.68 18.13
C PRO A 24 5.54 14.76 17.36
N THR A 25 6.67 14.45 17.99
CA THR A 25 7.76 13.63 17.47
C THR A 25 7.32 12.23 17.07
N LYS A 26 6.37 11.61 17.78
CA LYS A 26 5.88 10.27 17.44
C LYS A 26 5.10 10.27 16.12
N PHE A 27 4.23 11.26 15.90
CA PHE A 27 3.48 11.35 14.65
C PHE A 27 4.37 11.75 13.48
N THR A 28 5.29 12.70 13.68
CA THR A 28 6.29 13.05 12.66
C THR A 28 7.14 11.85 12.23
N ASN A 29 7.55 11.00 13.18
CA ASN A 29 8.31 9.78 12.87
C ASN A 29 7.47 8.74 12.08
N VAL A 30 6.20 8.57 12.44
CA VAL A 30 5.29 7.69 11.70
C VAL A 30 5.12 8.17 10.25
N VAL A 31 4.91 9.46 10.06
CA VAL A 31 4.77 10.06 8.71
C VAL A 31 6.06 9.96 7.91
N LYS A 32 7.21 10.18 8.56
CA LYS A 32 8.51 10.03 7.90
C LYS A 32 8.67 8.61 7.36
N ARG A 33 8.35 7.59 8.17
CA ARG A 33 8.38 6.20 7.73
C ARG A 33 7.38 5.94 6.60
N LEU A 34 6.16 6.47 6.70
CA LEU A 34 5.15 6.35 5.65
C LEU A 34 5.68 6.84 4.29
N LYS A 35 6.27 8.04 4.27
CA LYS A 35 6.91 8.63 3.09
C LYS A 35 8.03 7.76 2.54
N GLU A 36 8.91 7.26 3.40
CA GLU A 36 10.03 6.40 3.00
C GLU A 36 9.55 5.07 2.39
N GLU A 37 8.53 4.45 2.98
CA GLU A 37 7.93 3.22 2.46
C GLU A 37 7.22 3.47 1.13
N HIS A 38 6.42 4.53 1.01
CA HIS A 38 5.76 4.92 -0.24
C HIS A 38 6.76 5.17 -1.37
N SER A 39 7.79 6.00 -1.12
CA SER A 39 8.84 6.24 -2.12
C SER A 39 9.53 4.93 -2.56
N SER A 40 9.73 3.99 -1.63
CA SER A 40 10.28 2.67 -1.98
C SER A 40 9.32 1.81 -2.80
N LEU A 41 8.01 1.87 -2.54
CA LEU A 41 6.99 1.17 -3.31
C LEU A 41 6.87 1.75 -4.73
N GLU A 42 6.88 3.08 -4.86
CA GLU A 42 6.85 3.79 -6.15
C GLU A 42 8.08 3.45 -7.02
N GLU A 43 9.28 3.39 -6.43
CA GLU A 43 10.48 2.97 -7.16
C GLU A 43 10.33 1.54 -7.72
N LYS A 44 9.76 0.64 -6.92
CA LYS A 44 9.49 -0.74 -7.35
C LYS A 44 8.43 -0.80 -8.45
N LEU A 45 7.38 0.01 -8.35
CA LEU A 45 6.37 0.14 -9.40
C LEU A 45 6.99 0.61 -10.72
N ASN A 46 7.80 1.67 -10.67
CA ASN A 46 8.52 2.19 -11.84
C ASN A 46 9.42 1.11 -12.48
N HIS A 47 10.12 0.34 -11.66
CA HIS A 47 10.96 -0.76 -12.14
C HIS A 47 10.13 -1.88 -12.81
N LEU A 48 8.97 -2.22 -12.25
CA LEU A 48 8.03 -3.17 -12.85
C LEU A 48 7.49 -2.66 -14.19
N TYR A 49 7.12 -1.38 -14.29
CA TYR A 49 6.67 -0.75 -15.53
C TYR A 49 7.73 -0.87 -16.63
N ILE A 50 8.96 -0.46 -16.35
CA ILE A 50 10.08 -0.51 -17.33
C ILE A 50 10.30 -1.95 -17.82
N LYS A 51 10.32 -2.94 -16.92
CA LYS A 51 10.49 -4.34 -17.29
C LYS A 51 9.30 -4.89 -18.09
N ALA A 52 8.07 -4.47 -17.76
CA ALA A 52 6.87 -4.87 -18.48
C ALA A 52 6.87 -4.31 -19.91
N GLU A 53 7.23 -3.05 -20.09
CA GLU A 53 7.38 -2.43 -21.43
C GLU A 53 8.46 -3.12 -22.26
N GLN A 54 9.61 -3.42 -21.64
CA GLN A 54 10.68 -4.20 -22.28
C GLN A 54 10.17 -5.57 -22.74
N ALA A 55 9.37 -6.26 -21.91
CA ALA A 55 8.80 -7.55 -22.26
C ALA A 55 7.75 -7.44 -23.39
N GLN A 56 6.92 -6.40 -23.42
CA GLN A 56 5.94 -6.17 -24.48
C GLN A 56 6.60 -5.86 -25.83
N GLY A 57 7.70 -5.10 -25.83
CA GLY A 57 8.42 -4.72 -27.04
C GLY A 57 9.33 -5.80 -27.61
N ASN A 58 9.61 -6.87 -26.85
CA ASN A 58 10.57 -7.88 -27.23
C ASN A 58 9.94 -9.02 -28.06
N ARG A 59 10.55 -9.32 -29.21
CA ARG A 59 10.13 -10.38 -30.13
C ARG A 59 10.82 -11.72 -29.87
N ASP A 60 11.86 -11.74 -29.05
CA ASP A 60 12.56 -12.95 -28.65
C ASP A 60 11.85 -13.59 -27.45
N MET A 61 11.18 -14.72 -27.70
CA MET A 61 10.44 -15.46 -26.69
C MET A 61 11.31 -15.86 -25.48
N SER A 62 12.57 -16.25 -25.70
CA SER A 62 13.45 -16.67 -24.61
C SER A 62 13.76 -15.49 -23.69
N VAL A 63 14.05 -14.33 -24.28
CA VAL A 63 14.30 -13.10 -23.51
C VAL A 63 13.04 -12.68 -22.76
N THR A 64 11.87 -12.72 -23.41
CA THR A 64 10.61 -12.32 -22.78
C THR A 64 10.22 -13.26 -21.64
N LEU A 65 10.46 -14.57 -21.75
CA LEU A 65 10.25 -15.54 -20.66
C LEU A 65 11.19 -15.30 -19.48
N ASN A 66 12.45 -14.94 -19.74
CA ASN A 66 13.39 -14.56 -18.68
C ASN A 66 12.94 -13.27 -17.96
N LEU A 67 12.45 -12.28 -18.71
CA LEU A 67 11.86 -11.07 -18.12
C LEU A 67 10.62 -11.40 -17.27
N LEU A 68 9.76 -12.31 -17.73
CA LEU A 68 8.58 -12.76 -16.97
C LEU A 68 8.96 -13.43 -15.64
N LEU A 69 10.04 -14.23 -15.62
CA LEU A 69 10.58 -14.82 -14.39
C LEU A 69 11.03 -13.74 -13.39
N LEU A 70 11.75 -12.72 -13.86
CA LEU A 70 12.20 -11.61 -13.03
C LEU A 70 11.03 -10.79 -12.50
N LEU A 71 10.09 -10.40 -13.37
CA LEU A 71 8.85 -9.70 -13.00
C LEU A 71 8.07 -10.47 -11.93
N ARG A 72 7.99 -11.80 -12.06
CA ARG A 72 7.32 -12.66 -11.06
C ARG A 72 7.99 -12.60 -9.69
N VAL A 73 9.31 -12.57 -9.63
CA VAL A 73 10.04 -12.44 -8.36
C VAL A 73 9.81 -11.05 -7.76
N ASP A 74 9.91 -10.01 -8.58
CA ASP A 74 9.74 -8.62 -8.15
C ASP A 74 8.32 -8.39 -7.59
N VAL A 75 7.27 -8.87 -8.26
CA VAL A 75 5.89 -8.77 -7.76
C VAL A 75 5.69 -9.51 -6.45
N LYS A 76 6.31 -10.70 -6.27
CA LYS A 76 6.20 -11.41 -4.99
C LYS A 76 6.84 -10.64 -3.85
N ASN A 77 7.99 -10.00 -4.10
CA ASN A 77 8.67 -9.17 -3.11
C ASN A 77 7.83 -7.93 -2.80
N LEU A 78 7.33 -7.23 -3.83
CA LEU A 78 6.40 -6.11 -3.68
C LEU A 78 5.19 -6.49 -2.83
N MET A 79 4.54 -7.62 -3.11
CA MET A 79 3.36 -8.04 -2.36
C MET A 79 3.66 -8.38 -0.90
N LYS A 80 4.84 -8.92 -0.61
CA LYS A 80 5.27 -9.18 0.77
C LYS A 80 5.48 -7.88 1.54
N GLU A 81 6.11 -6.90 0.90
CA GLU A 81 6.35 -5.59 1.50
C GLU A 81 5.05 -4.80 1.70
N LEU A 82 4.16 -4.82 0.70
CA LEU A 82 2.84 -4.18 0.80
C LEU A 82 2.03 -4.75 1.99
N GLY A 83 2.04 -6.07 2.20
CA GLY A 83 1.38 -6.65 3.36
C GLY A 83 2.01 -6.26 4.70
N ALA A 84 3.33 -6.07 4.74
CA ALA A 84 4.02 -5.61 5.96
C ALA A 84 3.77 -4.11 6.23
N HIS A 85 3.62 -3.32 5.17
CA HIS A 85 3.25 -1.92 5.20
C HIS A 85 1.83 -1.75 5.75
N GLU A 86 0.83 -2.43 5.16
CA GLU A 86 -0.56 -2.44 5.62
C GLU A 86 -0.69 -2.83 7.11
N GLU A 87 -0.03 -3.92 7.53
CA GLU A 87 -0.05 -4.34 8.95
C GLU A 87 0.50 -3.23 9.86
N TRP A 88 1.56 -2.55 9.43
CA TRP A 88 2.14 -1.45 10.19
C TRP A 88 1.20 -0.23 10.24
N GLU A 89 0.48 0.08 9.16
CA GLU A 89 -0.48 1.18 9.10
C GLU A 89 -1.66 0.98 10.06
N GLU A 90 -2.24 -0.21 10.06
CA GLU A 90 -3.31 -0.59 10.98
C GLU A 90 -2.88 -0.45 12.45
N LEU A 91 -1.62 -0.78 12.75
CA LEU A 91 -1.08 -0.74 14.10
C LEU A 91 -0.63 0.65 14.55
N GLN A 92 -0.17 1.50 13.63
CA GLN A 92 0.49 2.77 13.98
C GLN A 92 -0.18 4.00 13.37
N VAL A 93 -0.49 3.99 12.07
CA VAL A 93 -0.96 5.16 11.33
C VAL A 93 -2.44 5.44 11.64
N TYR A 94 -3.32 4.46 11.41
CA TYR A 94 -4.77 4.62 11.53
C TYR A 94 -5.23 4.94 12.97
N PRO A 95 -4.63 4.36 14.04
CA PRO A 95 -4.95 4.75 15.41
C PRO A 95 -4.64 6.20 15.72
N ILE A 96 -3.51 6.73 15.24
CA ILE A 96 -3.11 8.12 15.49
C ILE A 96 -4.03 9.08 14.72
N ALA A 97 -4.29 8.79 13.43
CA ALA A 97 -5.22 9.57 12.61
C ALA A 97 -6.63 9.63 13.26
N SER A 98 -7.15 8.48 13.71
CA SER A 98 -8.44 8.40 14.39
C SER A 98 -8.49 9.20 15.70
N ALA A 99 -7.41 9.19 16.49
CA ALA A 99 -7.33 9.94 17.74
C ALA A 99 -7.37 11.45 17.50
N TYR A 100 -6.67 11.94 16.47
CA TYR A 100 -6.64 13.36 16.13
C TYR A 100 -8.03 13.91 15.75
N PHE A 101 -8.79 13.20 14.91
CA PHE A 101 -10.14 13.64 14.50
C PHE A 101 -11.14 13.66 15.66
N LYS A 102 -11.06 12.69 16.57
CA LYS A 102 -11.92 12.64 17.76
C LYS A 102 -11.73 13.85 18.67
N GLN A 103 -10.51 14.39 18.77
CA GLN A 103 -10.21 15.55 19.61
C GLN A 103 -10.70 16.88 19.05
N ARG A 104 -10.93 16.97 17.73
CA ARG A 104 -11.21 18.24 17.02
C ARG A 104 -12.71 18.50 16.77
N ILE A 105 -13.62 17.66 17.27
CA ILE A 105 -15.08 17.70 16.93
C ILE A 105 -15.26 17.75 15.39
N ARG A 106 -14.48 16.94 14.67
CA ARG A 106 -14.58 16.80 13.21
C ARG A 106 -15.35 15.54 12.83
N PRO A 107 -15.91 15.45 11.61
CA PRO A 107 -16.41 14.19 11.07
C PRO A 107 -15.36 13.08 11.22
N SER A 108 -15.79 11.87 11.55
CA SER A 108 -14.86 10.75 11.74
C SER A 108 -14.11 10.43 10.46
N ILE A 109 -12.80 10.17 10.56
CA ILE A 109 -11.97 9.63 9.46
C ILE A 109 -12.21 8.13 9.22
N THR A 110 -12.95 7.45 10.11
CA THR A 110 -13.22 6.00 10.00
C THR A 110 -13.74 5.54 8.64
N PRO A 111 -14.66 6.24 7.95
CA PRO A 111 -15.08 5.84 6.61
C PRO A 111 -13.94 5.87 5.59
N SER A 112 -13.04 6.86 5.67
CA SER A 112 -11.87 6.96 4.80
C SER A 112 -10.86 5.86 5.07
N ILE A 113 -10.60 5.53 6.34
CA ILE A 113 -9.74 4.39 6.71
C ILE A 113 -10.32 3.10 6.16
N TRP A 114 -11.63 2.89 6.30
CA TRP A 114 -12.27 1.69 5.75
C TRP A 114 -12.14 1.60 4.23
N VAL A 115 -12.17 2.73 3.51
CA VAL A 115 -11.91 2.75 2.06
C VAL A 115 -10.46 2.33 1.79
N LEU A 116 -9.47 2.86 2.51
CA LEU A 116 -8.06 2.49 2.35
C LEU A 116 -7.82 0.99 2.60
N GLU A 117 -8.40 0.44 3.68
CA GLU A 117 -8.37 -1.01 3.96
C GLU A 117 -8.97 -1.84 2.82
N LYS A 118 -9.99 -1.32 2.12
CA LYS A 118 -10.57 -1.99 0.94
C LYS A 118 -9.70 -1.86 -0.31
N GLU A 119 -9.06 -0.72 -0.51
CA GLU A 119 -8.12 -0.52 -1.60
C GLU A 119 -6.92 -1.49 -1.47
N HIS A 120 -6.40 -1.73 -0.26
CA HIS A 120 -5.36 -2.76 -0.02
C HIS A 120 -5.78 -4.14 -0.56
N GLU A 121 -7.01 -4.55 -0.28
CA GLU A 121 -7.55 -5.83 -0.79
C GLU A 121 -7.73 -5.85 -2.31
N ILE A 122 -8.14 -4.72 -2.90
CA ILE A 122 -8.29 -4.59 -4.36
C ILE A 122 -6.92 -4.70 -5.03
N VAL A 123 -5.91 -4.00 -4.52
CA VAL A 123 -4.52 -4.08 -5.03
C VAL A 123 -4.04 -5.53 -5.05
N LYS A 124 -4.18 -6.26 -3.94
CA LYS A 124 -3.79 -7.68 -3.85
C LYS A 124 -4.50 -8.50 -4.93
N GLN A 125 -5.79 -8.30 -5.13
CA GLN A 125 -6.58 -9.01 -6.13
C GLN A 125 -6.15 -8.70 -7.57
N CYS A 126 -5.72 -7.47 -7.87
CA CYS A 126 -5.22 -7.10 -9.19
C CYS A 126 -3.91 -7.83 -9.58
N PHE A 127 -3.03 -8.12 -8.62
CA PHE A 127 -1.79 -8.85 -8.89
C PHE A 127 -1.96 -10.38 -8.97
N GLN A 128 -3.05 -10.95 -8.44
CA GLN A 128 -3.26 -12.41 -8.45
C GLN A 128 -3.32 -13.01 -9.86
N PRO A 129 -4.08 -12.45 -10.83
CA PRO A 129 -4.10 -12.97 -12.21
C PRO A 129 -2.73 -13.01 -12.86
N PHE A 130 -1.88 -11.99 -12.64
CA PHE A 130 -0.50 -12.00 -13.12
C PHE A 130 0.30 -13.17 -12.50
N LEU A 131 0.19 -13.38 -11.19
CA LEU A 131 0.91 -14.45 -10.50
C LEU A 131 0.42 -15.85 -10.89
N LEU A 132 -0.85 -16.03 -11.23
CA LEU A 132 -1.36 -17.30 -11.69
C LEU A 132 -0.94 -17.56 -13.14
N LEU A 133 -1.19 -16.61 -14.04
CA LEU A 133 -0.92 -16.78 -15.46
C LEU A 133 0.59 -16.87 -15.76
N SER A 134 1.43 -16.09 -15.07
CA SER A 134 2.90 -16.21 -15.23
C SER A 134 3.40 -17.60 -14.84
N LYS A 135 2.85 -18.20 -13.77
CA LYS A 135 3.19 -19.56 -13.35
C LYS A 135 2.83 -20.58 -14.43
N GLU A 136 1.64 -20.45 -15.01
CA GLU A 136 1.17 -21.34 -16.07
C GLU A 136 2.04 -21.23 -17.32
N ILE A 137 2.33 -20.00 -17.78
CA ILE A 137 3.19 -19.76 -18.94
C ILE A 137 4.57 -20.38 -18.74
N ILE A 138 5.20 -20.14 -17.58
CA ILE A 138 6.54 -20.66 -17.25
C ILE A 138 6.56 -22.19 -17.19
N ALA A 139 5.48 -22.82 -16.71
CA ALA A 139 5.40 -24.27 -16.57
C ALA A 139 5.04 -25.01 -17.87
N THR A 140 4.59 -24.30 -18.90
CA THR A 140 4.06 -24.92 -20.12
C THR A 140 5.13 -25.13 -21.18
N VAL A 141 5.25 -26.35 -21.69
CA VAL A 141 5.98 -26.66 -22.94
C VAL A 141 4.99 -26.54 -24.11
N GLU A 142 4.71 -25.31 -24.55
CA GLU A 142 3.79 -25.03 -25.67
C GLU A 142 4.59 -24.73 -26.94
N ASN A 143 4.35 -25.51 -27.99
CA ASN A 143 5.04 -25.34 -29.28
C ASN A 143 4.42 -24.21 -30.13
N ASN A 144 3.20 -23.77 -29.81
CA ASN A 144 2.57 -22.64 -30.47
C ASN A 144 3.02 -21.30 -29.87
N GLN A 145 4.10 -20.74 -30.42
CA GLN A 145 4.65 -19.45 -29.98
C GLN A 145 3.62 -18.31 -30.02
N ALA A 146 2.72 -18.27 -31.01
CA ALA A 146 1.71 -17.22 -31.10
C ALA A 146 0.72 -17.26 -29.92
N LYS A 147 0.36 -18.45 -29.47
CA LYS A 147 -0.48 -18.65 -28.28
C LYS A 147 0.25 -18.19 -27.01
N VAL A 148 1.52 -18.56 -26.86
CA VAL A 148 2.35 -18.14 -25.72
C VAL A 148 2.48 -16.61 -25.68
N PHE A 149 2.75 -15.96 -26.82
CA PHE A 149 2.81 -14.50 -26.90
C PHE A 149 1.50 -13.83 -26.49
N LYS A 150 0.35 -14.37 -26.92
CA LYS A 150 -0.96 -13.85 -26.52
C LYS A 150 -1.18 -13.95 -25.00
N GLN A 151 -0.82 -15.08 -24.40
CA GLN A 151 -0.91 -15.27 -22.95
C GLN A 151 0.05 -14.35 -22.21
N LEU A 152 1.26 -14.17 -22.73
CA LEU A 152 2.27 -13.28 -22.16
C LEU A 152 1.79 -11.83 -22.16
N ASN A 153 1.24 -11.35 -23.28
CA ASN A 153 0.68 -10.00 -23.37
C ASN A 153 -0.47 -9.80 -22.37
N LEU A 154 -1.37 -10.78 -22.24
CA LEU A 154 -2.43 -10.73 -21.22
C LEU A 154 -1.85 -10.71 -19.80
N CYS A 155 -0.80 -11.49 -19.55
CA CYS A 155 -0.10 -11.50 -18.26
C CYS A 155 0.47 -10.12 -17.94
N LEU A 156 1.12 -9.45 -18.90
CA LEU A 156 1.66 -8.11 -18.71
C LEU A 156 0.57 -7.06 -18.51
N VAL A 157 -0.61 -7.19 -19.14
CA VAL A 157 -1.76 -6.32 -18.86
C VAL A 157 -2.20 -6.43 -17.39
N TYR A 158 -2.27 -7.64 -16.82
CA TYR A 158 -2.59 -7.80 -15.40
C TYR A 158 -1.56 -7.18 -14.48
N LEU A 159 -0.27 -7.29 -14.82
CA LEU A 159 0.81 -6.63 -14.07
C LEU A 159 0.62 -5.11 -14.05
N LEU A 160 0.46 -4.51 -15.23
CA LEU A 160 0.30 -3.06 -15.38
C LEU A 160 -0.95 -2.54 -14.67
N GLN A 161 -2.05 -3.30 -14.72
CA GLN A 161 -3.26 -2.98 -13.95
C GLN A 161 -2.98 -2.95 -12.44
N GLY A 162 -2.28 -3.97 -11.91
CA GLY A 162 -1.91 -4.01 -10.49
C GLY A 162 -1.02 -2.82 -10.10
N CYS A 163 -0.06 -2.46 -10.95
CA CYS A 163 0.78 -1.29 -10.73
C CYS A 163 -0.02 0.02 -10.71
N SER A 164 -0.99 0.19 -11.61
CA SER A 164 -1.84 1.40 -11.67
C SER A 164 -2.67 1.54 -10.41
N VAL A 165 -3.32 0.46 -9.98
CA VAL A 165 -4.18 0.47 -8.79
C VAL A 165 -3.36 0.71 -7.51
N LEU A 166 -2.15 0.15 -7.38
CA LEU A 166 -1.29 0.45 -6.24
C LEU A 166 -0.84 1.91 -6.23
N GLN A 167 -0.52 2.48 -7.38
CA GLN A 167 -0.17 3.91 -7.48
C GLN A 167 -1.35 4.80 -7.04
N GLU A 168 -2.55 4.52 -7.52
CA GLU A 168 -3.77 5.24 -7.14
C GLU A 168 -4.06 5.13 -5.63
N HIS A 169 -3.82 3.97 -5.05
CA HIS A 169 -3.94 3.76 -3.60
C HIS A 169 -2.95 4.61 -2.80
N ILE A 170 -1.66 4.62 -3.18
CA ILE A 170 -0.63 5.46 -2.55
C ILE A 170 -1.06 6.94 -2.62
N GLU A 171 -1.45 7.42 -3.80
CA GLU A 171 -1.87 8.82 -3.99
C GLU A 171 -3.08 9.18 -3.13
N LEU A 172 -4.05 8.28 -3.02
CA LEU A 172 -5.24 8.45 -2.18
C LEU A 172 -4.85 8.56 -0.70
N GLU A 173 -3.98 7.67 -0.22
CA GLU A 173 -3.53 7.66 1.17
C GLU A 173 -2.72 8.92 1.51
N GLU A 174 -1.80 9.31 0.65
CA GLU A 174 -1.02 10.53 0.80
C GLU A 174 -1.91 11.77 0.86
N GLY A 175 -2.91 11.84 -0.04
CA GLY A 175 -3.89 12.91 -0.07
C GLY A 175 -4.78 12.99 1.18
N LEU A 176 -4.91 11.89 1.93
CA LEU A 176 -5.66 11.83 3.18
C LEU A 176 -4.78 12.09 4.41
N ILE A 177 -3.60 11.48 4.47
CA ILE A 177 -2.75 11.47 5.66
C ILE A 177 -1.88 12.71 5.75
N TYR A 178 -1.23 13.15 4.66
CA TYR A 178 -0.27 14.26 4.71
C TYR A 178 -0.89 15.60 5.15
N PRO A 179 -2.11 15.97 4.72
CA PRO A 179 -2.74 17.18 5.24
C PRO A 179 -2.93 17.19 6.76
N LEU A 180 -3.13 16.01 7.38
CA LEU A 180 -3.27 15.89 8.85
C LEU A 180 -1.95 16.19 9.55
N VAL A 181 -0.83 15.85 8.91
CA VAL A 181 0.52 16.14 9.38
C VAL A 181 0.74 17.63 9.44
N ASP A 182 0.42 18.33 8.36
CA ASP A 182 0.58 19.77 8.29
C ASP A 182 -0.27 20.46 9.35
N GLU A 183 -1.51 20.01 9.56
CA GLU A 183 -2.36 20.53 10.63
C GLU A 183 -1.82 20.27 12.04
N ILE A 184 -1.30 19.06 12.30
CA ILE A 184 -0.73 18.70 13.60
C ILE A 184 0.50 19.56 13.87
N ILE A 185 1.43 19.65 12.91
CA ILE A 185 2.65 20.48 13.02
C ILE A 185 2.27 21.94 13.26
N ALA A 186 1.33 22.50 12.50
CA ALA A 186 0.88 23.87 12.69
C ALA A 186 0.29 24.11 14.10
N ALA A 187 -0.54 23.18 14.58
CA ALA A 187 -1.14 23.29 15.91
C ALA A 187 -0.11 23.27 17.05
N ILE A 188 1.02 22.58 16.85
CA ILE A 188 2.12 22.52 17.80
C ILE A 188 2.96 23.80 17.73
N GLY A 189 3.30 24.26 16.53
CA GLY A 189 4.05 25.50 16.33
C GLY A 189 3.33 26.73 16.90
N HIS A 190 2.00 26.75 16.90
CA HIS A 190 1.22 27.81 17.55
C HIS A 190 1.19 27.71 19.09
N LYS A 191 1.35 26.53 19.67
CA LYS A 191 1.37 26.33 21.14
C LYS A 191 2.67 26.79 21.78
N GLU A 192 3.80 26.76 21.07
CA GLU A 192 5.11 27.21 21.60
C GLU A 192 5.28 28.74 21.59
N ILE A 193 4.45 29.48 20.85
CA ILE A 193 4.53 30.95 20.73
C ILE A 193 3.59 31.65 21.73
N SER A 194 2.74 30.91 22.45
CA SER A 194 1.87 31.44 23.51
C SER A 194 2.47 31.16 24.89
N ILE A 195 3.60 31.81 25.21
CA ILE A 195 4.15 31.93 26.58
C ILE A 195 4.44 33.41 26.84
#